data_AF-A0A8S3RG01-F1
#
_entry.id   AF-A0A8S3RG01-F1
#
_cell.length_a   1.000
_cell.length_b   1.000
_cell.length_c   1.000
_cell.angle_alpha   90.00
_cell.angle_beta   90.00
_cell.angle_gamma   90.00
#
_symmetry.space_group_name_H-M   'P 1'
#
loop_
_entity.id
_entity.type
_entity.pdbx_description
1 polymer ?
#
loop_
_entity_poly.entity_id
_entity_poly.type
_entity_poly.pdbx_seq_one_letter_code
_entity_poly.pdbx_strand_id
1 'polypeptide(L)'
;MPDNRLCRKVFCWDIETSTRYKNTWFNNIKTVLNTCNLTHLINYSGENISTNYVLETVKSKCVDDFKDRWSNEVRTMPKLRTYKTFKSEFSTEPYVKDIYQRVQRSALARIRSGTFPLEIEQGRYRNIPPNLRICKLCNSGSIEDETHFLIHCDRYTDARNRLLRELPSIHIDELPPNEAITVLLNAYTKLVANFILECSNIRRDFI
;
A
#
# COMPACT_ATOMS: atom_id res chain seq x y z
N MET A 1 27.13 -22.04 -26.20
CA MET A 1 25.98 -22.41 -27.05
C MET A 1 26.44 -22.39 -28.50
N PRO A 2 26.07 -23.36 -29.36
CA PRO A 2 26.57 -23.42 -30.73
C PRO A 2 26.19 -22.18 -31.56
N ASP A 3 27.12 -21.69 -32.40
CA ASP A 3 26.95 -20.46 -33.19
C ASP A 3 25.90 -20.56 -34.30
N ASN A 4 25.51 -21.78 -34.68
CA ASN A 4 24.46 -22.00 -35.66
C ASN A 4 23.04 -21.79 -35.11
N ARG A 5 22.84 -21.75 -33.78
CA ARG A 5 21.51 -21.57 -33.18
C ARG A 5 21.01 -20.15 -33.40
N LEU A 6 19.76 -20.02 -33.85
CA LEU A 6 19.12 -18.73 -34.10
C LEU A 6 19.21 -17.78 -32.92
N CYS A 7 18.94 -18.23 -31.70
CA CYS A 7 19.02 -17.40 -30.50
C CYS A 7 20.43 -16.83 -30.26
N ARG A 8 21.51 -17.57 -30.58
CA ARG A 8 22.88 -17.07 -30.48
C ARG A 8 23.15 -15.99 -31.52
N LYS A 9 22.71 -16.20 -32.76
CA LYS A 9 22.82 -15.23 -33.86
C LYS A 9 22.06 -13.94 -33.56
N VAL A 10 20.81 -14.05 -33.09
CA VAL A 10 19.97 -12.89 -32.71
C VAL A 10 20.59 -12.13 -31.54
N PHE A 11 21.11 -12.83 -30.53
CA PHE A 11 21.80 -12.19 -29.41
C PHE A 11 23.05 -11.42 -29.85
N CYS A 12 23.89 -12.00 -30.70
CA CYS A 12 25.06 -11.31 -31.26
C CYS A 12 24.67 -10.09 -32.11
N TRP A 13 23.65 -10.23 -32.97
CA TRP A 13 23.10 -9.12 -33.75
C TRP A 13 22.57 -7.99 -32.87
N ASP A 14 21.89 -8.31 -31.77
CA ASP A 14 21.36 -7.31 -30.84
C ASP A 14 22.47 -6.58 -30.06
N ILE A 15 23.56 -7.28 -29.71
CA ILE A 15 24.78 -6.65 -29.16
C ILE A 15 25.38 -5.65 -30.14
N GLU A 16 25.56 -6.03 -31.41
CA GLU A 16 26.12 -5.12 -32.43
C GLU A 16 25.20 -3.90 -32.62
N THR A 17 23.90 -4.13 -32.68
CA THR A 17 22.87 -3.09 -32.81
C THR A 17 22.85 -2.14 -31.62
N SER A 18 23.16 -2.63 -30.41
CA SER A 18 23.20 -1.84 -29.17
C SER A 18 24.26 -0.74 -29.18
N THR A 19 25.27 -0.83 -30.06
CA THR A 19 26.28 0.22 -30.25
C THR A 19 25.73 1.46 -30.95
N ARG A 20 24.67 1.29 -31.76
CA ARG A 20 24.05 2.35 -32.57
C ARG A 20 22.75 2.87 -31.94
N TYR A 21 22.02 2.01 -31.24
CA TYR A 21 20.72 2.34 -30.64
C TYR A 21 20.72 2.12 -29.13
N LYS A 22 20.18 3.09 -28.38
CA LYS A 22 20.10 2.99 -26.91
C LYS A 22 19.02 2.01 -26.45
N ASN A 23 17.89 1.95 -27.15
CA ASN A 23 16.72 1.15 -26.76
C ASN A 23 16.74 -0.26 -27.39
N THR A 24 17.79 -1.03 -27.11
CA THR A 24 17.85 -2.46 -27.51
C THR A 24 17.61 -3.37 -26.32
N TRP A 25 17.30 -4.64 -26.59
CA TRP A 25 17.11 -5.61 -25.52
C TRP A 25 18.40 -5.78 -24.71
N PHE A 26 19.57 -5.87 -25.36
CA PHE A 26 20.86 -6.02 -24.69
C PHE A 26 21.20 -4.83 -23.80
N ASN A 27 20.96 -3.58 -24.24
CA ASN A 27 21.20 -2.40 -23.41
C ASN A 27 20.26 -2.37 -22.18
N ASN A 28 19.01 -2.85 -22.33
CA ASN A 28 18.08 -2.99 -21.20
C ASN A 28 18.58 -4.06 -20.20
N ILE A 29 19.00 -5.23 -20.67
CA ILE A 29 19.56 -6.29 -19.82
C ILE A 29 20.86 -5.82 -19.15
N LYS A 30 21.73 -5.14 -19.89
CA LYS A 30 22.96 -4.54 -19.36
C LYS A 30 22.66 -3.59 -18.21
N THR A 31 21.62 -2.77 -18.33
CA THR A 31 21.16 -1.87 -17.28
C THR A 31 20.70 -2.66 -16.05
N VAL A 32 19.87 -3.69 -16.21
CA VAL A 32 19.42 -4.55 -15.12
C VAL A 32 20.60 -5.21 -14.40
N LEU A 33 21.55 -5.78 -15.15
CA LEU A 33 22.74 -6.42 -14.58
C LEU A 33 23.61 -5.41 -13.82
N ASN A 34 23.78 -4.19 -14.34
CA ASN A 34 24.51 -3.13 -13.64
C ASN A 34 23.83 -2.76 -12.31
N THR A 35 22.50 -2.56 -12.31
CA THR A 35 21.74 -2.25 -11.09
C THR A 35 21.82 -3.38 -10.05
N CYS A 36 22.02 -4.62 -10.50
CA CYS A 36 22.20 -5.78 -9.64
C CYS A 36 23.66 -6.07 -9.26
N ASN A 37 24.62 -5.22 -9.62
CA ASN A 37 26.07 -5.45 -9.43
C ASN A 37 26.58 -6.73 -10.13
N LEU A 38 25.93 -7.14 -11.22
CA LEU A 38 26.25 -8.30 -12.04
C LEU A 38 26.93 -7.90 -13.37
N THR A 39 27.57 -6.74 -13.42
CA THR A 39 28.25 -6.20 -14.62
C THR A 39 29.28 -7.19 -15.19
N HIS A 40 29.91 -7.98 -14.33
CA HIS A 40 30.88 -9.01 -14.74
C HIS A 40 30.28 -10.05 -15.72
N LEU A 41 28.96 -10.25 -15.72
CA LEU A 41 28.26 -11.18 -16.62
C LEU A 41 28.14 -10.67 -18.07
N ILE A 42 28.32 -9.37 -18.32
CA ILE A 42 28.09 -8.76 -19.64
C ILE A 42 29.08 -9.27 -20.69
N ASN A 43 30.34 -9.45 -20.29
CA ASN A 43 31.43 -9.87 -21.17
C ASN A 43 31.93 -11.29 -20.82
N TYR A 44 31.15 -12.03 -20.04
CA TYR A 44 31.56 -13.30 -19.47
C TYR A 44 31.60 -14.40 -20.53
N SER A 45 32.79 -14.96 -20.77
CA SER A 45 33.03 -15.96 -21.81
C SER A 45 33.48 -17.33 -21.27
N GLY A 46 33.53 -17.55 -19.96
CA GLY A 46 33.94 -18.85 -19.40
C GLY A 46 33.59 -19.08 -17.94
N GLU A 47 33.22 -20.34 -17.63
CA GLU A 47 32.69 -20.99 -16.41
C GLU A 47 31.15 -21.07 -16.21
N ASN A 48 30.72 -22.14 -15.54
CA ASN A 48 29.31 -22.51 -15.33
C ASN A 48 28.69 -21.66 -14.21
N ILE A 49 28.31 -20.42 -14.50
CA ILE A 49 27.49 -19.64 -13.57
C ILE A 49 26.08 -20.22 -13.56
N SER A 50 25.61 -20.56 -12.36
CA SER A 50 24.25 -21.04 -12.16
C SER A 50 23.25 -19.97 -12.60
N THR A 51 22.41 -20.31 -13.59
CA THR A 51 21.31 -19.44 -14.01
C THR A 51 20.37 -19.10 -12.85
N ASN A 52 20.14 -20.05 -11.93
CA ASN A 52 19.32 -19.82 -10.74
C ASN A 52 19.92 -18.75 -9.82
N TYR A 53 21.24 -18.72 -9.66
CA TYR A 53 21.91 -17.68 -8.87
C TYR A 53 21.68 -16.29 -9.46
N VAL A 54 21.81 -16.14 -10.79
CA VAL A 54 21.58 -14.87 -11.49
C VAL A 54 20.12 -14.44 -11.34
N LEU A 55 19.18 -15.35 -11.57
CA LEU A 55 17.75 -15.07 -11.49
C LEU A 55 17.32 -14.66 -10.07
N GLU A 56 17.75 -15.38 -9.04
CA GLU A 56 17.40 -15.04 -7.65
C GLU A 56 18.05 -13.72 -7.21
N THR A 57 19.30 -13.45 -7.61
CA THR A 57 19.97 -12.16 -7.34
C THR A 57 19.20 -10.99 -7.97
N VAL A 58 18.87 -11.09 -9.27
CA VAL A 58 18.13 -10.04 -9.98
C VAL A 58 16.74 -9.85 -9.35
N LYS A 59 16.04 -10.95 -9.09
CA LYS A 59 14.70 -10.91 -8.49
C LYS A 59 14.71 -10.26 -7.10
N SER A 60 15.65 -10.65 -6.23
CA SER A 60 15.78 -10.04 -4.90
C SER A 60 16.02 -8.55 -5.02
N LYS A 61 16.98 -8.14 -5.85
CA LYS A 61 17.31 -6.72 -6.04
C LYS A 61 16.12 -5.92 -6.56
N CYS A 62 15.39 -6.42 -7.56
CA CYS A 62 14.20 -5.75 -8.06
C CYS A 62 13.10 -5.62 -7.01
N VAL A 63 12.91 -6.64 -6.16
CA VAL A 63 11.95 -6.60 -5.05
C VAL A 63 12.36 -5.55 -4.02
N ASP A 64 13.64 -5.49 -3.66
CA ASP A 64 14.15 -4.55 -2.66
C ASP A 64 14.07 -3.11 -3.17
N ASP A 65 14.50 -2.85 -4.42
CA ASP A 65 14.38 -1.53 -5.06
C ASP A 65 12.93 -1.07 -5.15
N PHE A 66 12.00 -2.01 -5.37
CA PHE A 66 10.57 -1.71 -5.36
C PHE A 66 10.08 -1.36 -3.95
N LYS A 67 10.46 -2.13 -2.92
CA LYS A 67 10.08 -1.88 -1.51
C LYS A 67 10.57 -0.51 -1.04
N ASP A 68 11.81 -0.16 -1.38
CA ASP A 68 12.40 1.13 -1.03
C ASP A 68 11.64 2.29 -1.69
N ARG A 69 11.35 2.16 -2.99
CA ARG A 69 10.56 3.14 -3.73
C ARG A 69 9.16 3.30 -3.14
N TRP A 70 8.47 2.19 -2.92
CA TRP A 70 7.13 2.15 -2.32
C TRP A 70 7.12 2.83 -0.95
N SER A 71 8.09 2.53 -0.09
CA SER A 71 8.20 3.12 1.25
C SER A 71 8.37 4.65 1.17
N ASN A 72 9.21 5.12 0.24
CA ASN A 72 9.41 6.55 0.01
C ASN A 72 8.15 7.24 -0.53
N GLU A 73 7.46 6.64 -1.49
CA GLU A 73 6.20 7.15 -2.04
C GLU A 73 5.11 7.22 -0.96
N VAL A 74 4.98 6.20 -0.12
CA VAL A 74 4.00 6.16 0.98
C VAL A 74 4.27 7.27 2.00
N ARG A 75 5.53 7.49 2.38
CA ARG A 75 5.90 8.52 3.35
C ARG A 75 5.64 9.93 2.86
N THR A 76 5.86 10.18 1.56
CA THR A 76 5.76 11.51 0.95
C THR A 76 4.36 11.87 0.49
N MET A 77 3.51 10.88 0.18
CA MET A 77 2.16 11.13 -0.35
C MET A 77 1.19 11.65 0.74
N PRO A 78 0.70 12.91 0.67
CA PRO A 78 -0.16 13.48 1.71
C PRO A 78 -1.49 12.75 1.90
N LYS A 79 -2.01 12.11 0.83
CA LYS A 79 -3.26 11.33 0.88
C LYS A 79 -3.16 10.16 1.86
N LEU A 80 -1.98 9.56 2.00
CA LEU A 80 -1.75 8.36 2.80
C LEU A 80 -1.44 8.66 4.28
N ARG A 81 -1.88 9.82 4.80
CA ARG A 81 -1.64 10.29 6.17
C ARG A 81 -1.91 9.22 7.24
N THR A 82 -3.00 8.47 7.10
CA THR A 82 -3.43 7.41 8.02
C THR A 82 -2.78 6.08 7.65
N TYR A 83 -2.73 5.73 6.36
CA TYR A 83 -2.13 4.47 5.89
C TYR A 83 -0.69 4.28 6.38
N LYS A 84 0.12 5.33 6.33
CA LYS A 84 1.53 5.29 6.72
C LYS A 84 1.75 5.13 8.23
N THR A 85 0.73 5.28 9.08
CA THR A 85 0.88 5.11 10.54
C THR A 85 0.94 3.63 10.93
N PHE A 86 0.27 2.76 10.15
CA PHE A 86 0.12 1.35 10.49
C PHE A 86 0.67 0.39 9.43
N LYS A 87 0.92 0.87 8.20
CA LYS A 87 1.53 0.06 7.12
C LYS A 87 3.04 0.29 7.06
N SER A 88 3.80 -0.59 7.71
CA SER A 88 5.27 -0.55 7.71
C SER A 88 5.92 -1.36 6.59
N GLU A 89 5.29 -2.43 6.12
CA GLU A 89 5.91 -3.39 5.20
C GLU A 89 5.12 -3.55 3.90
N PHE A 90 5.82 -3.74 2.78
CA PHE A 90 5.19 -4.11 1.51
C PHE A 90 4.84 -5.60 1.50
N SER A 91 3.66 -5.92 2.03
CA SER A 91 3.14 -7.27 2.13
C SER A 91 1.61 -7.29 2.05
N THR A 92 1.05 -8.44 1.64
CA THR A 92 -0.40 -8.64 1.67
C THR A 92 -0.89 -8.67 3.11
N GLU A 93 -1.88 -7.83 3.39
CA GLU A 93 -2.47 -7.70 4.72
C GLU A 93 -3.20 -8.96 5.18
N PRO A 94 -3.15 -9.32 6.48
CA PRO A 94 -3.87 -10.47 7.02
C PRO A 94 -5.36 -10.43 6.70
N TYR A 95 -6.01 -9.25 6.83
CA TYR A 95 -7.45 -9.14 6.59
C TYR A 95 -7.88 -9.42 5.15
N VAL A 96 -6.95 -9.42 4.19
CA VAL A 96 -7.26 -9.78 2.81
C VAL A 96 -7.36 -11.29 2.66
N LYS A 97 -6.57 -12.04 3.45
CA LYS A 97 -6.47 -13.50 3.43
C LYS A 97 -7.51 -14.17 4.34
N ASP A 98 -7.91 -13.50 5.39
CA ASP A 98 -8.91 -13.99 6.35
C ASP A 98 -10.29 -14.19 5.70
N ILE A 99 -11.09 -15.11 6.27
CA ILE A 99 -12.46 -15.44 5.83
C ILE A 99 -13.44 -14.33 6.27
N TYR A 100 -13.29 -13.15 5.70
CA TYR A 100 -14.24 -12.05 5.84
C TYR A 100 -15.28 -12.05 4.72
N GLN A 101 -16.42 -11.40 4.96
CA GLN A 101 -17.34 -11.07 3.88
C GLN A 101 -16.71 -10.04 2.94
N ARG A 102 -17.07 -10.06 1.65
CA ARG A 102 -16.56 -9.10 0.65
C ARG A 102 -16.78 -7.65 1.08
N VAL A 103 -17.93 -7.36 1.70
CA VAL A 103 -18.29 -6.03 2.20
C VAL A 103 -17.37 -5.56 3.33
N GLN A 104 -17.00 -6.45 4.26
CA GLN A 104 -16.07 -6.15 5.35
C GLN A 104 -14.67 -5.85 4.83
N ARG A 105 -14.14 -6.70 3.93
CA ARG A 105 -12.82 -6.44 3.29
C ARG A 105 -12.82 -5.12 2.54
N SER A 106 -13.89 -4.82 1.79
CA SER A 106 -14.00 -3.58 1.03
C SER A 106 -14.06 -2.36 1.96
N ALA A 107 -14.84 -2.43 3.05
CA ALA A 107 -14.93 -1.36 4.03
C ALA A 107 -13.57 -1.05 4.68
N LEU A 108 -12.86 -2.08 5.15
CA LEU A 108 -11.51 -1.95 5.71
C LEU A 108 -10.52 -1.39 4.70
N ALA A 109 -10.49 -1.94 3.48
CA ALA A 109 -9.59 -1.47 2.43
C ALA A 109 -9.83 0.02 2.11
N ARG A 110 -11.09 0.47 2.11
CA ARG A 110 -11.44 1.87 1.84
C ARG A 110 -10.99 2.81 2.95
N ILE A 111 -11.19 2.46 4.22
CA ILE A 111 -10.68 3.27 5.34
C ILE A 111 -9.16 3.29 5.32
N ARG A 112 -8.50 2.12 5.19
CA ARG A 112 -7.04 2.03 5.17
C ARG A 112 -6.42 2.83 4.02
N SER A 113 -7.02 2.82 2.83
CA SER A 113 -6.51 3.54 1.65
C SER A 113 -6.96 5.00 1.55
N GLY A 114 -7.76 5.51 2.50
CA GLY A 114 -8.29 6.86 2.45
C GLY A 114 -9.26 7.10 1.28
N THR A 115 -10.05 6.08 0.91
CA THR A 115 -11.08 6.13 -0.15
C THR A 115 -12.49 5.89 0.39
N PHE A 116 -12.63 5.79 1.71
CA PHE A 116 -13.93 5.86 2.37
C PHE A 116 -14.51 7.28 2.21
N PRO A 117 -15.83 7.46 2.05
CA PRO A 117 -16.41 8.75 1.64
C PRO A 117 -16.56 9.68 2.86
N LEU A 118 -15.43 10.04 3.46
CA LEU A 118 -15.30 11.07 4.49
C LEU A 118 -15.03 12.43 3.83
N GLU A 119 -15.35 13.53 4.51
CA GLU A 119 -15.15 14.88 3.99
C GLU A 119 -13.68 15.17 3.68
N ILE A 120 -12.71 14.54 4.36
CA ILE A 120 -11.29 14.67 4.01
C ILE A 120 -10.98 14.22 2.56
N GLU A 121 -11.70 13.23 2.04
CA GLU A 121 -11.56 12.71 0.66
C GLU A 121 -12.60 13.33 -0.28
N GLN A 122 -13.87 13.44 0.13
CA GLN A 122 -14.92 14.04 -0.70
C GLN A 122 -14.68 15.54 -0.94
N GLY A 123 -14.30 16.27 0.11
CA GLY A 123 -13.92 17.68 0.01
C GLY A 123 -12.70 17.91 -0.88
N ARG A 124 -11.80 16.92 -1.00
CA ARG A 124 -10.66 16.98 -1.94
C ARG A 124 -11.13 17.07 -3.39
N TYR A 125 -12.10 16.24 -3.80
CA TYR A 125 -12.66 16.31 -5.16
C TYR A 125 -13.40 17.62 -5.44
N ARG A 126 -13.89 18.29 -4.39
CA ARG A 126 -14.51 19.62 -4.45
C ARG A 126 -13.52 20.77 -4.27
N ASN A 127 -12.22 20.51 -4.21
CA ASN A 127 -11.16 21.50 -3.96
C ASN A 127 -11.34 22.32 -2.66
N ILE A 128 -11.98 21.74 -1.64
CA ILE A 128 -12.11 22.36 -0.31
C ILE A 128 -10.77 22.25 0.42
N PRO A 129 -10.24 23.33 1.03
CA PRO A 129 -9.03 23.27 1.86
C PRO A 129 -9.14 22.22 2.99
N PRO A 130 -8.08 21.46 3.33
CA PRO A 130 -8.16 20.38 4.32
C PRO A 130 -8.76 20.77 5.67
N ASN A 131 -8.46 21.97 6.16
CA ASN A 131 -8.97 22.52 7.42
C ASN A 131 -10.47 22.85 7.39
N LEU A 132 -11.09 22.92 6.22
CA LEU A 132 -12.52 23.18 6.03
C LEU A 132 -13.33 21.91 5.70
N ARG A 133 -12.67 20.74 5.65
CA ARG A 133 -13.31 19.45 5.37
C ARG A 133 -13.93 18.85 6.63
N ILE A 134 -14.88 19.58 7.19
CA ILE A 134 -15.50 19.34 8.49
C ILE A 134 -16.53 18.22 8.41
N CYS A 135 -16.66 17.42 9.47
CA CYS A 135 -17.71 16.42 9.60
C CYS A 135 -19.09 17.08 9.63
N LYS A 136 -19.96 16.68 8.70
CA LYS A 136 -21.34 17.19 8.59
C LYS A 136 -22.34 16.44 9.46
N LEU A 137 -21.91 15.34 10.07
CA LEU A 137 -22.79 14.42 10.78
C LEU A 137 -22.71 14.59 12.30
N CYS A 138 -21.71 15.30 12.79
CA CYS A 138 -21.61 15.71 14.19
C CYS A 138 -21.48 17.24 14.26
N ASN A 139 -21.64 17.78 15.46
CA ASN A 139 -21.63 19.23 15.71
C ASN A 139 -20.27 19.72 16.24
N SER A 140 -19.21 18.91 16.18
CA SER A 140 -17.93 19.23 16.80
C SER A 140 -17.10 20.28 16.02
N GLY A 141 -17.47 20.57 14.77
CA GLY A 141 -16.68 21.43 13.89
C GLY A 141 -15.32 20.83 13.49
N SER A 142 -15.07 19.55 13.77
CA SER A 142 -13.79 18.89 13.51
C SER A 142 -13.67 18.40 12.07
N ILE A 143 -12.44 18.29 11.57
CA ILE A 143 -12.12 17.69 10.26
C ILE A 143 -12.59 16.22 10.25
N GLU A 144 -13.29 15.80 9.20
CA GLU A 144 -13.73 14.41 9.05
C GLU A 144 -12.66 13.56 8.37
N ASP A 145 -11.67 13.13 9.13
CA ASP A 145 -10.68 12.14 8.72
C ASP A 145 -10.94 10.77 9.39
N GLU A 146 -10.06 9.79 9.10
CA GLU A 146 -10.18 8.44 9.64
C GLU A 146 -10.09 8.42 11.18
N THR A 147 -9.31 9.32 11.78
CA THR A 147 -9.18 9.48 13.23
C THR A 147 -10.50 9.95 13.84
N HIS A 148 -11.05 11.04 13.31
CA HIS A 148 -12.34 11.53 13.78
C HIS A 148 -13.42 10.47 13.59
N PHE A 149 -13.47 9.81 12.43
CA PHE A 149 -14.45 8.77 12.13
C PHE A 149 -14.39 7.59 13.11
N LEU A 150 -13.19 7.06 13.40
CA LEU A 150 -13.02 5.88 14.25
C LEU A 150 -13.11 6.21 15.75
N ILE A 151 -12.62 7.38 16.18
CA ILE A 151 -12.36 7.66 17.60
C ILE A 151 -13.26 8.77 18.17
N HIS A 152 -13.45 9.88 17.45
CA HIS A 152 -13.98 11.11 18.06
C HIS A 152 -15.40 11.50 17.65
N CYS A 153 -15.92 10.99 16.54
CA CYS A 153 -17.19 11.47 16.00
C CYS A 153 -18.35 11.11 16.94
N ASP A 154 -19.03 12.13 17.48
CA ASP A 154 -20.16 11.95 18.40
C ASP A 154 -21.34 11.22 17.78
N ARG A 155 -21.48 11.32 16.45
CA ARG A 155 -22.55 10.62 15.72
C ARG A 155 -22.42 9.10 15.83
N TYR A 156 -21.20 8.59 16.03
CA TYR A 156 -20.92 7.16 16.11
C TYR A 156 -20.66 6.69 17.54
N THR A 157 -20.99 7.49 18.57
CA THR A 157 -20.74 7.11 19.97
C THR A 157 -21.34 5.77 20.34
N ASP A 158 -22.58 5.48 19.98
CA ASP A 158 -23.21 4.19 20.30
C ASP A 158 -22.53 3.00 19.60
N ALA A 159 -22.20 3.18 18.31
CA ALA A 159 -21.50 2.16 17.52
C ALA A 159 -20.07 1.93 18.06
N ARG A 160 -19.38 3.01 18.45
CA ARG A 160 -18.04 2.97 19.03
C ARG A 160 -18.08 2.30 20.40
N ASN A 161 -19.06 2.61 21.24
CA ASN A 161 -19.24 1.96 22.54
C ASN A 161 -19.54 0.46 22.41
N ARG A 162 -20.19 0.00 21.34
CA ARG A 162 -20.34 -1.43 21.04
C ARG A 162 -19.00 -2.05 20.64
N LEU A 163 -18.28 -1.42 19.72
CA LEU A 163 -16.93 -1.84 19.32
C LEU A 163 -16.02 -1.99 20.54
N LEU A 164 -15.92 -0.96 21.40
CA LEU A 164 -15.05 -0.95 22.57
C LEU A 164 -15.40 -2.04 23.59
N ARG A 165 -16.69 -2.38 23.75
CA ARG A 165 -17.13 -3.48 24.63
C ARG A 165 -16.70 -4.86 24.13
N GLU A 166 -16.50 -5.03 22.83
CA GLU A 166 -16.04 -6.29 22.24
C GLU A 166 -14.51 -6.41 22.19
N LEU A 167 -13.79 -5.32 22.47
CA LEU A 167 -12.33 -5.36 22.56
C LEU A 167 -11.90 -6.07 23.86
N PRO A 168 -10.79 -6.85 23.82
CA PRO A 168 -10.08 -7.23 25.03
C PRO A 168 -9.70 -5.98 25.84
N SER A 169 -9.35 -6.14 27.13
CA SER A 169 -9.14 -5.08 28.15
C SER A 169 -8.17 -3.93 27.84
N ILE A 170 -7.75 -3.73 26.59
CA ILE A 170 -7.06 -2.55 26.07
C ILE A 170 -7.99 -1.34 26.14
N HIS A 171 -7.54 -0.31 26.87
CA HIS A 171 -8.24 0.96 26.96
C HIS A 171 -7.85 1.82 25.76
N ILE A 172 -8.48 1.56 24.60
CA ILE A 172 -8.21 2.30 23.35
C ILE A 172 -8.34 3.82 23.55
N ASP A 173 -9.25 4.23 24.42
CA ASP A 173 -9.52 5.64 24.73
C ASP A 173 -8.37 6.32 25.51
N GLU A 174 -7.46 5.54 26.11
CA GLU A 174 -6.27 6.04 26.81
C GLU A 174 -5.04 6.11 25.90
N LEU A 175 -5.10 5.49 24.71
CA LEU A 175 -4.00 5.51 23.76
C LEU A 175 -3.97 6.83 22.97
N PRO A 176 -2.78 7.30 22.57
CA PRO A 176 -2.68 8.36 21.57
C PRO A 176 -3.47 7.98 20.31
N PRO A 177 -4.18 8.92 19.65
CA PRO A 177 -5.06 8.59 18.52
C PRO A 177 -4.38 7.78 17.39
N ASN A 178 -3.11 8.05 17.11
CA ASN A 178 -2.35 7.32 16.09
C ASN A 178 -2.11 5.84 16.49
N GLU A 179 -1.86 5.58 17.77
CA GLU A 179 -1.67 4.22 18.30
C GLU A 179 -3.02 3.49 18.35
N ALA A 180 -4.07 4.15 18.83
CA ALA A 180 -5.43 3.64 18.83
C ALA A 180 -5.87 3.18 17.43
N ILE A 181 -5.72 4.02 16.40
CA ILE A 181 -6.05 3.65 15.01
C ILE A 181 -5.21 2.47 14.53
N THR A 182 -3.92 2.47 14.84
CA THR A 182 -3.00 1.40 14.42
C THR A 182 -3.44 0.06 15.00
N VAL A 183 -3.75 0.02 16.30
CA VAL A 183 -4.28 -1.16 16.98
C VAL A 183 -5.61 -1.59 16.38
N LEU A 184 -6.57 -0.68 16.24
CA LEU A 184 -7.88 -0.95 15.67
C LEU A 184 -7.79 -1.55 14.25
N LEU A 185 -7.02 -0.91 13.36
CA LEU A 185 -6.96 -1.28 11.94
C LEU A 185 -6.05 -2.49 11.66
N ASN A 186 -5.15 -2.90 12.56
CA ASN A 186 -4.30 -4.07 12.37
C ASN A 186 -4.70 -5.27 13.21
N ALA A 187 -5.06 -5.08 14.49
CA ALA A 187 -5.34 -6.20 15.41
C ALA A 187 -6.84 -6.57 15.46
N TYR A 188 -7.74 -5.60 15.30
CA TYR A 188 -9.19 -5.80 15.50
C TYR A 188 -10.00 -5.60 14.22
N THR A 189 -9.41 -5.97 13.07
CA THR A 189 -9.95 -5.72 11.73
C THR A 189 -11.40 -6.18 11.55
N LYS A 190 -11.78 -7.35 12.07
CA LYS A 190 -13.17 -7.85 12.00
C LYS A 190 -14.17 -6.92 12.71
N LEU A 191 -13.87 -6.54 13.94
CA LEU A 191 -14.74 -5.69 14.77
C LEU A 191 -14.84 -4.29 14.15
N VAL A 192 -13.71 -3.75 13.71
CA VAL A 192 -13.66 -2.46 13.02
C VAL A 192 -14.41 -2.50 11.69
N ALA A 193 -14.36 -3.61 10.94
CA ALA A 193 -15.16 -3.75 9.73
C ALA A 193 -16.66 -3.67 10.01
N ASN A 194 -17.13 -4.33 11.08
CA ASN A 194 -18.53 -4.25 11.49
C ASN A 194 -18.94 -2.83 11.90
N PHE A 195 -18.09 -2.16 12.68
CA PHE A 195 -18.25 -0.75 13.03
C PHE A 195 -18.37 0.14 11.78
N ILE A 196 -17.46 -0.01 10.80
CA ILE A 196 -17.48 0.78 9.57
C ILE A 196 -18.79 0.55 8.79
N LEU A 197 -19.27 -0.71 8.71
CA LEU A 197 -20.51 -1.04 8.01
C LEU A 197 -21.74 -0.46 8.72
N GLU A 198 -21.77 -0.51 10.05
CA GLU A 198 -22.82 0.12 10.85
C GLU A 198 -22.84 1.64 10.64
N CYS A 199 -21.69 2.31 10.79
CA CYS A 199 -21.54 3.73 10.51
C CYS A 199 -21.93 4.07 9.06
N SER A 200 -21.62 3.19 8.10
CA SER A 200 -22.03 3.39 6.70
C SER A 200 -23.54 3.39 6.52
N ASN A 201 -24.30 2.63 7.32
CA ASN A 201 -25.76 2.69 7.31
C ASN A 201 -26.23 4.02 7.91
N ILE A 202 -25.70 4.41 9.07
CA ILE A 202 -26.01 5.69 9.73
C ILE A 202 -25.79 6.87 8.76
N ARG A 203 -24.72 6.86 7.97
CA ARG A 203 -24.41 7.92 7.00
C ARG A 203 -25.44 8.02 5.86
N ARG A 204 -26.00 6.89 5.42
CA ARG A 204 -26.97 6.87 4.30
C ARG A 204 -28.27 7.58 4.65
N ASP A 205 -28.59 7.71 5.94
CA ASP A 205 -29.80 8.40 6.36
C ASP A 205 -29.66 9.95 6.32
N PHE A 206 -28.44 10.47 6.07
CA PHE A 206 -28.10 11.90 6.16
C PHE A 206 -27.43 12.46 4.89
N ILE A 207 -27.10 11.62 3.91
CA ILE A 207 -26.44 11.98 2.64
C ILE A 207 -27.33 11.52 1.50
#